data_AF-A0A7J9G260-F1
#
_entry.id   AF-A0A7J9G260-F1
#
_cell.length_a   1.000
_cell.length_b   1.000
_cell.length_c   1.000
_cell.angle_alpha   90.00
_cell.angle_beta   90.00
_cell.angle_gamma   90.00
#
_symmetry.space_group_name_H-M   'P 1'
#
loop_
_entity.id
_entity.type
_entity.pdbx_description
1 polymer ?
#
loop_
_entity_poly.entity_id
_entity_poly.type
_entity_poly.pdbx_seq_one_letter_code
_entity_poly.pdbx_strand_id
1 'polypeptide(L)'
;MGRTQMSAAILHSVFREETLGASKHDSDNEKRVLQKRYWALVIGSPRRPKGTISAPLRKVVVDDGKSDRITVFEHNNTILSSQRAITEYRVIKTSTHGNIIVTLVSKSDFGIAYPLMLSDLNAGFTWLELSPLTGRKHQLRVHCAEVLGTPIVGDYKYGWQAHRRLQNLAESDLRKNSNEKVAKENMLPFGLNMDSGSISEKHLRLHLHCREMILPNVSQVLRNPKSFTDDDLSKLKSLEIVASLPSYMQKSWDILNS
;
A
#
# COMPACT_ATOMS: atom_id res chain seq x y z
N MET A 1 7.30 31.43 7.66
CA MET A 1 5.86 31.54 7.95
C MET A 1 5.42 30.25 8.64
N GLY A 2 5.29 30.29 9.97
CA GLY A 2 5.07 29.10 10.79
C GLY A 2 3.60 28.68 10.84
N ARG A 3 3.37 27.37 11.05
CA ARG A 3 2.04 26.78 11.29
C ARG A 3 1.35 27.51 12.44
N THR A 4 0.19 28.11 12.20
CA THR A 4 -0.67 28.63 13.28
C THR A 4 -1.45 27.47 13.89
N GLN A 5 -1.75 27.54 15.19
CA GLN A 5 -2.57 26.53 15.89
C GLN A 5 -3.92 26.30 15.19
N MET A 6 -4.50 27.36 14.62
CA MET A 6 -5.73 27.32 13.82
C MET A 6 -5.54 26.55 12.50
N SER A 7 -4.47 26.83 11.74
CA SER A 7 -4.18 26.08 10.50
C SER A 7 -3.93 24.59 10.77
N ALA A 8 -3.25 24.26 11.88
CA ALA A 8 -3.05 22.90 12.31
C ALA A 8 -4.37 22.24 12.71
N ALA A 9 -5.24 22.91 13.46
CA ALA A 9 -6.55 22.38 13.86
C ALA A 9 -7.48 22.12 12.66
N ILE A 10 -7.50 23.03 11.66
CA ILE A 10 -8.27 22.86 10.43
C ILE A 10 -7.73 21.66 9.64
N LEU A 11 -6.41 21.58 9.41
CA LEU A 11 -5.80 20.43 8.73
C LEU A 11 -6.05 19.14 9.51
N HIS A 12 -5.93 19.16 10.83
CA HIS A 12 -6.28 18.02 11.67
C HIS A 12 -7.75 17.65 11.51
N SER A 13 -8.70 18.58 11.46
CA SER A 13 -10.12 18.27 11.23
C SER A 13 -10.35 17.62 9.87
N VAL A 14 -9.66 18.12 8.84
CA VAL A 14 -9.76 17.63 7.46
C VAL A 14 -9.16 16.23 7.30
N PHE A 15 -8.04 15.94 7.99
CA PHE A 15 -7.35 14.65 7.92
C PHE A 15 -7.76 13.65 9.02
N ARG A 16 -8.47 14.11 10.05
CA ARG A 16 -9.02 13.33 11.17
C ARG A 16 -10.52 13.11 11.02
N GLU A 17 -11.12 13.29 9.84
CA GLU A 17 -12.40 12.62 9.58
C GLU A 17 -12.14 11.12 9.71
N GLU A 18 -12.40 10.64 10.93
CA GLU A 18 -12.35 9.26 11.29
C GLU A 18 -13.27 8.52 10.34
N THR A 19 -12.88 7.28 10.09
CA THR A 19 -13.75 6.19 9.71
C THR A 19 -14.87 6.02 10.75
N LEU A 20 -15.73 7.02 10.95
CA LEU A 20 -16.97 6.87 11.70
C LEU A 20 -17.66 5.65 11.09
N GLY A 21 -17.94 4.69 11.96
CA GLY A 21 -18.30 3.34 11.58
C GLY A 21 -19.37 3.33 10.50
N ALA A 22 -19.32 2.28 9.66
CA ALA A 22 -20.37 1.93 8.71
C ALA A 22 -21.66 1.52 9.47
N SER A 23 -22.21 2.47 10.22
CA SER A 23 -23.40 2.39 11.06
C SER A 23 -23.94 3.82 11.21
N LYS A 24 -24.40 4.39 10.10
CA LYS A 24 -25.64 5.16 9.98
C LYS A 24 -25.74 5.72 8.56
N HIS A 25 -26.90 5.49 7.97
CA HIS A 25 -27.28 5.92 6.63
C HIS A 25 -27.58 7.43 6.70
N ASP A 26 -26.57 8.29 6.61
CA ASP A 26 -26.76 9.73 6.39
C ASP A 26 -26.33 10.05 4.96
N SER A 27 -27.31 10.34 4.11
CA SER A 27 -27.17 10.60 2.66
C SER A 27 -26.34 11.83 2.31
N ASP A 28 -25.85 12.59 3.30
CA ASP A 28 -24.98 13.75 3.10
C ASP A 28 -23.50 13.50 3.47
N ASN A 29 -23.15 12.36 4.09
CA ASN A 29 -21.79 12.09 4.55
C ASN A 29 -20.87 11.52 3.46
N GLU A 30 -21.41 11.03 2.34
CA GLU A 30 -20.62 10.60 1.17
C GLU A 30 -19.78 11.77 0.58
N LYS A 31 -20.24 13.01 0.79
CA LYS A 31 -19.64 14.20 0.20
C LYS A 31 -18.39 14.70 0.94
N ARG A 32 -18.02 14.14 2.09
CA ARG A 32 -16.89 14.63 2.90
C ARG A 32 -15.67 13.71 2.94
N VAL A 33 -15.84 12.45 2.52
CA VAL A 33 -14.79 11.44 2.63
C VAL A 33 -13.58 11.80 1.75
N LEU A 34 -12.46 12.09 2.41
CA LEU A 34 -11.15 12.26 1.79
C LEU A 34 -10.81 11.03 0.95
N GLN A 35 -10.78 11.20 -0.37
CA GLN A 35 -10.39 10.14 -1.29
C GLN A 35 -8.86 10.08 -1.37
N LYS A 36 -8.32 8.87 -1.44
CA LYS A 36 -6.87 8.64 -1.53
C LYS A 36 -6.61 7.64 -2.63
N ARG A 37 -5.64 7.94 -3.49
CA ARG A 37 -5.10 6.98 -4.45
C ARG A 37 -3.66 6.66 -4.09
N TYR A 38 -3.39 5.37 -3.98
CA TYR A 38 -2.08 4.84 -3.67
C TYR A 38 -1.51 4.13 -4.88
N TRP A 39 -0.21 4.26 -5.08
CA TRP A 39 0.53 3.42 -6.00
C TRP A 39 1.33 2.40 -5.21
N ALA A 40 1.24 1.14 -5.60
CA ALA A 40 1.97 0.04 -4.98
C ALA A 40 2.66 -0.83 -6.02
N LEU A 41 3.88 -1.25 -5.74
CA LEU A 41 4.55 -2.31 -6.49
C LEU A 41 4.34 -3.63 -5.75
N VAL A 42 3.76 -4.63 -6.41
CA VAL A 42 3.51 -5.96 -5.85
C VAL A 42 4.35 -7.02 -6.54
N ILE A 43 4.67 -8.08 -5.79
CA ILE A 43 5.30 -9.29 -6.31
C ILE A 43 4.22 -10.14 -6.98
N GLY A 44 4.43 -10.52 -8.24
CA GLY A 44 3.47 -11.23 -9.08
C GLY A 44 2.46 -10.30 -9.76
N SER A 45 1.34 -10.88 -10.21
CA SER A 45 0.25 -10.15 -10.85
C SER A 45 -1.10 -10.64 -10.32
N PRO A 46 -2.06 -9.75 -9.99
CA PRO A 46 -3.38 -10.16 -9.53
C PRO A 46 -4.12 -10.88 -10.66
N ARG A 47 -5.00 -11.83 -10.30
CA ARG A 47 -5.77 -12.62 -11.28
C ARG A 47 -6.65 -11.78 -12.22
N ARG A 48 -7.06 -10.59 -11.79
CA ARG A 48 -7.87 -9.66 -12.58
C ARG A 48 -7.16 -8.31 -12.65
N PRO A 49 -7.25 -7.59 -13.79
CA PRO A 49 -6.59 -6.29 -13.95
C PRO A 49 -7.28 -5.16 -13.16
N LYS A 50 -8.47 -5.39 -12.60
CA LYS A 50 -9.18 -4.46 -11.73
C LYS A 50 -10.21 -5.21 -10.87
N GLY A 51 -10.61 -4.61 -9.76
CA GLY A 51 -11.71 -5.12 -8.95
C GLY A 51 -11.87 -4.41 -7.61
N THR A 52 -12.79 -4.93 -6.79
CA THR A 52 -13.05 -4.44 -5.45
C THR A 52 -12.80 -5.56 -4.44
N ILE A 53 -11.97 -5.27 -3.44
CA ILE A 53 -11.66 -6.14 -2.32
C ILE A 53 -12.57 -5.74 -1.17
N SER A 54 -13.44 -6.64 -0.74
CA SER A 54 -14.30 -6.48 0.44
C SER A 54 -13.95 -7.58 1.43
N ALA A 55 -12.99 -7.29 2.32
CA ALA A 55 -12.45 -8.27 3.26
C ALA A 55 -12.30 -7.62 4.64
N PRO A 56 -13.09 -8.04 5.66
CA PRO A 56 -13.01 -7.46 7.00
C PRO A 56 -11.66 -7.78 7.65
N LEU A 57 -11.14 -6.82 8.41
CA LEU A 57 -9.85 -6.93 9.07
C LEU A 57 -10.03 -7.08 10.57
N ARG A 58 -9.22 -7.95 11.17
CA ARG A 58 -9.14 -8.15 12.63
C ARG A 58 -7.70 -8.00 13.08
N LYS A 59 -7.53 -7.43 14.27
CA LYS A 59 -6.26 -7.40 15.00
C LYS A 59 -6.11 -8.70 15.79
N VAL A 60 -5.00 -9.40 15.58
CA VAL A 60 -4.65 -10.67 16.25
C VAL A 60 -3.34 -10.45 16.99
N VAL A 61 -3.28 -10.86 18.25
CA VAL A 61 -2.04 -10.90 19.04
C VAL A 61 -1.31 -12.18 18.65
N VAL A 62 -0.04 -12.06 18.26
CA VAL A 62 0.81 -13.20 17.89
C VAL A 62 1.29 -13.92 19.15
N ASP A 63 1.59 -15.22 19.05
CA ASP A 63 1.93 -16.15 20.15
C ASP A 63 3.08 -15.70 21.07
N ASP A 64 3.87 -14.69 20.68
CA ASP A 64 4.89 -14.08 21.53
C ASP A 64 4.33 -13.12 22.59
N GLY A 65 3.02 -12.84 22.56
CA GLY A 65 2.33 -11.90 23.45
C GLY A 65 2.80 -10.44 23.31
N LYS A 66 3.69 -10.15 22.35
CA LYS A 66 4.41 -8.87 22.22
C LYS A 66 4.15 -8.17 20.89
N SER A 67 3.56 -8.85 19.90
CA SER A 67 3.32 -8.27 18.58
C SER A 67 1.89 -8.42 18.08
N ASP A 68 1.39 -7.34 17.46
CA ASP A 68 0.06 -7.29 16.85
C ASP A 68 0.15 -7.48 15.33
N ARG A 69 -0.67 -8.36 14.77
CA ARG A 69 -0.86 -8.54 13.33
C ARG A 69 -2.30 -8.22 12.93
N ILE A 70 -2.48 -7.66 11.73
CA ILE A 70 -3.81 -7.48 11.13
C ILE A 70 -3.99 -8.58 10.09
N THR A 71 -5.11 -9.29 10.11
CA THR A 71 -5.39 -10.36 9.13
C THR A 71 -6.86 -10.30 8.69
N VAL A 72 -7.17 -10.93 7.56
CA VAL A 72 -8.54 -11.10 7.08
C VAL A 72 -9.31 -12.05 8.01
N PHE A 73 -10.54 -11.68 8.35
CA PHE A 73 -11.40 -12.54 9.17
C PHE A 73 -12.23 -13.51 8.30
N GLU A 74 -12.07 -14.82 8.54
CA GLU A 74 -12.93 -15.88 7.99
C GLU A 74 -14.01 -16.27 9.03
N HIS A 75 -15.26 -16.45 8.56
CA HIS A 75 -16.48 -16.51 9.37
C HIS A 75 -16.58 -17.75 10.30
N ASN A 76 -15.82 -17.77 11.39
CA ASN A 76 -15.93 -18.79 12.42
C ASN A 76 -16.52 -18.19 13.70
N ASN A 77 -17.85 -18.08 13.74
CA ASN A 77 -18.76 -17.94 14.89
C ASN A 77 -18.44 -16.98 16.07
N THR A 78 -17.45 -16.08 15.97
CA THR A 78 -17.17 -15.05 17.00
C THR A 78 -17.25 -13.64 16.40
N ILE A 79 -18.37 -12.97 16.68
CA ILE A 79 -18.80 -11.67 16.11
C ILE A 79 -18.00 -10.47 16.64
N LEU A 80 -17.24 -10.62 17.72
CA LEU A 80 -16.70 -9.48 18.46
C LEU A 80 -15.31 -9.07 17.96
N SER A 81 -15.23 -8.17 16.95
CA SER A 81 -14.14 -7.18 16.68
C SER A 81 -13.69 -7.01 15.22
N SER A 82 -14.27 -7.73 14.24
CA SER A 82 -13.85 -7.54 12.83
C SER A 82 -14.40 -6.23 12.24
N GLN A 83 -13.59 -5.54 11.45
CA GLN A 83 -13.90 -4.22 10.91
C GLN A 83 -13.95 -4.28 9.38
N ARG A 84 -15.09 -3.97 8.76
CA ARG A 84 -15.32 -3.99 7.29
C ARG A 84 -14.27 -3.16 6.54
N ALA A 85 -13.43 -3.77 5.71
CA ALA A 85 -12.43 -3.03 4.93
C ALA A 85 -12.65 -3.21 3.43
N ILE A 86 -12.73 -2.10 2.70
CA ILE A 86 -13.04 -2.06 1.27
C ILE A 86 -11.97 -1.27 0.52
N THR A 87 -11.40 -1.88 -0.52
CA THR A 87 -10.37 -1.28 -1.37
C THR A 87 -10.69 -1.58 -2.83
N GLU A 88 -10.76 -0.56 -3.67
CA GLU A 88 -10.76 -0.74 -5.12
C GLU A 88 -9.31 -0.79 -5.63
N TYR A 89 -9.06 -1.58 -6.67
CA TYR A 89 -7.75 -1.67 -7.27
C TYR A 89 -7.82 -1.75 -8.80
N ARG A 90 -6.73 -1.31 -9.43
CA ARG A 90 -6.49 -1.46 -10.86
C ARG A 90 -5.00 -1.70 -11.11
N VAL A 91 -4.69 -2.59 -12.04
CA VAL A 91 -3.35 -2.79 -12.59
C VAL A 91 -3.01 -1.59 -13.48
N ILE A 92 -1.92 -0.90 -13.14
CA ILE A 92 -1.33 0.16 -13.95
C ILE A 92 -0.47 -0.47 -15.05
N LYS A 93 0.47 -1.33 -14.63
CA LYS A 93 1.40 -2.01 -15.54
C LYS A 93 1.96 -3.27 -14.89
N THR A 94 2.08 -4.33 -15.67
CA THR A 94 2.77 -5.57 -15.27
C THR A 94 4.07 -5.65 -16.05
N SER A 95 5.16 -5.95 -15.35
CA SER A 95 6.45 -6.23 -15.97
C SER A 95 6.76 -7.71 -15.79
N THR A 96 7.08 -8.40 -16.87
CA THR A 96 7.56 -9.78 -16.89
C THR A 96 9.08 -9.88 -16.74
N HIS A 97 9.76 -8.76 -16.47
CA HIS A 97 11.21 -8.74 -16.32
C HIS A 97 11.60 -9.60 -15.10
N GLY A 98 12.11 -10.80 -15.38
CA GLY A 98 12.30 -11.87 -14.40
C GLY A 98 11.27 -13.00 -14.58
N ASN A 99 11.55 -13.96 -15.46
CA ASN A 99 10.84 -15.24 -15.49
C ASN A 99 11.22 -16.04 -14.24
N ILE A 100 10.65 -15.67 -13.09
CA ILE A 100 10.85 -16.40 -11.84
C ILE A 100 9.64 -17.33 -11.67
N ILE A 101 9.86 -18.65 -11.71
CA ILE A 101 8.79 -19.63 -11.45
C ILE A 101 8.68 -19.80 -9.93
N VAL A 102 7.60 -19.29 -9.34
CA VAL A 102 7.33 -19.47 -7.90
C VAL A 102 6.44 -20.69 -7.71
N THR A 103 7.06 -21.85 -7.47
CA THR A 103 6.34 -23.05 -7.02
C THR A 103 5.98 -22.90 -5.55
N LEU A 104 4.70 -22.87 -5.24
CA LEU A 104 4.20 -22.82 -3.87
C LEU A 104 4.15 -24.23 -3.29
N VAL A 105 5.10 -24.54 -2.41
CA VAL A 105 5.01 -25.73 -1.55
C VAL A 105 4.30 -25.34 -0.25
N SER A 106 3.18 -26.00 0.02
CA SER A 106 2.49 -25.97 1.31
C SER A 106 3.38 -26.63 2.36
N LYS A 107 3.69 -25.90 3.44
CA LYS A 107 3.97 -26.52 4.73
C LYS A 107 2.91 -26.03 5.70
N SER A 108 1.92 -26.88 5.92
CA SER A 108 1.06 -26.87 7.10
C SER A 108 1.96 -26.95 8.33
N ASP A 109 1.87 -25.96 9.20
CA ASP A 109 2.16 -26.07 10.65
C ASP A 109 1.70 -24.82 11.43
N PHE A 110 1.32 -23.73 10.75
CA PHE A 110 0.53 -22.65 11.35
C PHE A 110 -0.60 -22.26 10.39
N GLY A 111 -1.83 -22.60 10.79
CA GLY A 111 -3.01 -22.50 9.94
C GLY A 111 -3.30 -21.09 9.45
N ILE A 112 -3.10 -20.86 8.14
CA ILE A 112 -4.14 -20.47 7.18
C ILE A 112 -3.71 -21.10 5.84
N ALA A 113 -4.49 -22.04 5.30
CA ALA A 113 -4.18 -22.71 4.05
C ALA A 113 -4.40 -21.72 2.90
N TYR A 114 -3.37 -21.43 2.10
CA TYR A 114 -3.54 -20.71 0.84
C TYR A 114 -3.90 -21.71 -0.27
N PRO A 115 -5.12 -21.70 -0.85
CA PRO A 115 -5.38 -22.40 -2.09
C PRO A 115 -4.81 -21.55 -3.24
N LEU A 116 -3.49 -21.59 -3.40
CA LEU A 116 -2.86 -21.04 -4.58
C LEU A 116 -2.95 -22.08 -5.68
N MET A 117 -3.92 -21.90 -6.58
CA MET A 117 -3.96 -22.61 -7.85
C MET A 117 -2.63 -22.42 -8.58
N LEU A 118 -2.11 -23.54 -9.07
CA LEU A 118 -0.69 -23.88 -9.09
C LEU A 118 -0.03 -23.69 -10.47
N SER A 119 -0.57 -22.88 -11.39
CA SER A 119 -0.15 -22.97 -12.80
C SER A 119 0.27 -21.70 -13.53
N ASP A 120 -0.02 -20.48 -13.04
CA ASP A 120 0.09 -19.29 -13.92
C ASP A 120 1.02 -18.16 -13.40
N LEU A 121 1.89 -18.43 -12.43
CA LEU A 121 2.80 -17.41 -11.87
C LEU A 121 4.09 -17.26 -12.68
N ASN A 122 4.05 -16.45 -13.74
CA ASN A 122 5.24 -15.69 -14.16
C ASN A 122 5.52 -14.67 -13.04
N ALA A 123 6.54 -14.89 -12.19
CA ALA A 123 6.83 -13.97 -11.10
C ALA A 123 7.59 -12.73 -11.59
N GLY A 124 6.83 -11.83 -12.19
CA GLY A 124 7.21 -10.45 -12.44
C GLY A 124 6.75 -9.52 -11.33
N PHE A 125 6.83 -8.22 -11.58
CA PHE A 125 6.32 -7.17 -10.69
C PHE A 125 5.15 -6.46 -11.33
N THR A 126 4.16 -6.07 -10.53
CA THR A 126 2.98 -5.34 -11.01
C THR A 126 2.78 -4.05 -10.24
N TRP A 127 2.60 -2.95 -10.96
CA TRP A 127 2.16 -1.67 -10.40
C TRP A 127 0.65 -1.65 -10.28
N LEU A 128 0.15 -1.37 -9.08
CA LEU A 128 -1.26 -1.22 -8.77
C LEU A 128 -1.57 0.22 -8.36
N GLU A 129 -2.71 0.71 -8.83
CA GLU A 129 -3.43 1.81 -8.20
C GLU A 129 -4.42 1.21 -7.18
N LEU A 130 -4.42 1.73 -5.96
CA LEU A 130 -5.28 1.27 -4.87
C LEU A 130 -6.05 2.47 -4.29
N SER A 131 -7.37 2.32 -4.19
CA SER A 131 -8.29 3.34 -3.68
C SER A 131 -9.05 2.78 -2.47
N PRO A 132 -8.54 2.97 -1.25
CA PRO A 132 -9.23 2.51 -0.05
C PRO A 132 -10.50 3.35 0.20
N LEU A 133 -11.65 2.68 0.22
CA LEU A 133 -12.93 3.27 0.62
C LEU A 133 -13.12 3.28 2.14
N THR A 134 -12.24 2.60 2.87
CA THR A 134 -12.17 2.59 4.33
C THR A 134 -10.73 2.82 4.79
N GLY A 135 -10.52 3.39 5.97
CA GLY A 135 -9.19 3.73 6.51
C GLY A 135 -8.69 2.80 7.62
N ARG A 136 -8.57 1.48 7.39
CA ARG A 136 -8.14 0.54 8.43
C ARG A 136 -6.62 0.37 8.49
N LYS A 137 -6.09 0.11 9.69
CA LYS A 137 -4.64 -0.08 9.89
C LYS A 137 -4.12 -1.19 8.98
N HIS A 138 -3.11 -0.87 8.16
CA HIS A 138 -2.48 -1.78 7.20
C HIS A 138 -3.42 -2.39 6.14
N GLN A 139 -4.59 -1.79 5.90
CA GLN A 139 -5.61 -2.34 5.00
C GLN A 139 -5.05 -2.75 3.64
N LEU A 140 -4.40 -1.83 2.92
CA LEU A 140 -3.86 -2.07 1.58
C LEU A 140 -2.83 -3.21 1.57
N ARG A 141 -1.99 -3.27 2.60
CA ARG A 141 -0.93 -4.27 2.76
C ARG A 141 -1.51 -5.68 2.92
N VAL A 142 -2.48 -5.82 3.83
CA VAL A 142 -3.17 -7.08 4.09
C VAL A 142 -4.00 -7.50 2.88
N HIS A 143 -4.75 -6.58 2.27
CA HIS A 143 -5.53 -6.85 1.05
C HIS A 143 -4.65 -7.36 -0.10
N CYS A 144 -3.49 -6.75 -0.34
CA CYS A 144 -2.55 -7.21 -1.37
C CYS A 144 -1.98 -8.61 -1.03
N ALA A 145 -1.55 -8.83 0.21
CA ALA A 145 -0.90 -10.08 0.59
C ALA A 145 -1.88 -11.26 0.75
N GLU A 146 -2.98 -11.07 1.48
CA GLU A 146 -3.88 -12.15 1.89
C GLU A 146 -5.06 -12.34 0.93
N VAL A 147 -5.52 -11.29 0.22
CA VAL A 147 -6.68 -11.40 -0.70
C VAL A 147 -6.25 -11.50 -2.16
N LEU A 148 -5.35 -10.62 -2.62
CA LEU A 148 -4.86 -10.69 -4.01
C LEU A 148 -3.80 -11.77 -4.21
N GLY A 149 -3.13 -12.22 -3.14
CA GLY A 149 -2.00 -13.16 -3.21
C GLY A 149 -0.74 -12.53 -3.82
N THR A 150 -0.69 -11.20 -3.94
CA THR A 150 0.42 -10.43 -4.53
C THR A 150 0.90 -9.40 -3.51
N PRO A 151 1.79 -9.78 -2.58
CA PRO A 151 2.23 -8.87 -1.52
C PRO A 151 3.06 -7.70 -2.07
N ILE A 152 2.98 -6.56 -1.37
CA ILE A 152 3.72 -5.35 -1.72
C ILE A 152 5.23 -5.57 -1.52
N VAL A 153 6.04 -5.08 -2.46
CA VAL A 153 7.51 -5.11 -2.38
C VAL A 153 8.00 -4.34 -1.15
N GLY A 154 8.94 -4.93 -0.42
CA GLY A 154 9.45 -4.44 0.86
C GLY A 154 8.49 -4.62 2.05
N ASP A 155 7.36 -5.29 1.86
CA ASP A 155 6.46 -5.66 2.94
C ASP A 155 6.85 -7.00 3.57
N TYR A 156 7.88 -6.96 4.42
CA TYR A 156 8.32 -8.15 5.16
C TYR A 156 7.35 -8.60 6.26
N LYS A 157 6.35 -7.78 6.63
CA LYS A 157 5.38 -8.16 7.68
C LYS A 157 4.30 -9.09 7.13
N TYR A 158 3.76 -8.77 5.96
CA TYR A 158 2.66 -9.53 5.36
C TYR A 158 3.10 -10.40 4.19
N GLY A 159 4.22 -10.05 3.53
CA GLY A 159 4.76 -10.73 2.37
C GLY A 159 6.04 -11.53 2.62
N TRP A 160 6.39 -11.85 3.87
CA TRP A 160 7.68 -12.49 4.19
C TRP A 160 8.01 -13.71 3.32
N GLN A 161 7.04 -14.61 3.13
CA GLN A 161 7.23 -15.83 2.34
C GLN A 161 7.59 -15.52 0.87
N ALA A 162 6.95 -14.52 0.27
CA ALA A 162 7.23 -14.11 -1.11
C ALA A 162 8.64 -13.49 -1.23
N HIS A 163 9.03 -12.63 -0.28
CA HIS A 163 10.36 -12.01 -0.27
C HIS A 163 11.49 -13.02 -0.07
N ARG A 164 11.29 -13.99 0.83
CA ARG A 164 12.27 -15.07 1.05
C ARG A 164 12.49 -15.90 -0.22
N ARG A 165 11.43 -16.17 -0.99
CA ARG A 165 11.56 -16.86 -2.27
C ARG A 165 12.30 -16.02 -3.31
N LEU A 166 11.96 -14.74 -3.42
CA LEU A 166 12.65 -13.80 -4.32
C LEU A 166 14.16 -13.76 -4.04
N GLN A 167 14.56 -13.70 -2.77
CA GLN A 167 15.98 -13.73 -2.35
C GLN A 167 16.68 -15.03 -2.75
N ASN A 168 16.07 -16.19 -2.46
CA ASN A 168 16.65 -17.49 -2.80
C ASN A 168 16.87 -17.65 -4.32
N LEU A 169 15.98 -17.09 -5.13
CA LEU A 169 16.05 -17.15 -6.60
C LEU A 169 17.19 -16.27 -7.13
N ALA A 170 17.31 -15.04 -6.63
CA ALA A 170 18.42 -14.16 -6.95
C ALA A 170 19.79 -14.77 -6.58
N GLU A 171 19.88 -15.45 -5.43
CA GLU A 171 21.11 -16.14 -5.01
C GLU A 171 21.47 -17.34 -5.89
N SER A 172 20.46 -18.03 -6.44
CA SER A 172 20.68 -19.16 -7.36
C SER A 172 21.19 -18.74 -8.74
N ASP A 173 20.78 -17.55 -9.22
CA ASP A 173 21.25 -16.98 -10.49
C ASP A 173 22.65 -16.37 -10.34
N LEU A 174 22.94 -15.69 -9.22
CA LEU A 174 24.26 -15.11 -8.94
C LEU A 174 25.36 -16.16 -8.79
N ARG A 175 25.05 -17.37 -8.28
CA ARG A 175 26.00 -18.48 -8.21
C ARG A 175 26.42 -19.02 -9.58
N LYS A 176 25.68 -18.70 -10.66
CA LYS A 176 26.05 -19.08 -12.03
C LYS A 176 26.93 -18.02 -12.71
N ASN A 177 26.90 -16.77 -12.25
CA ASN A 177 27.62 -15.65 -12.85
C ASN A 177 28.61 -15.04 -11.86
N SER A 178 29.61 -15.81 -11.42
CA SER A 178 30.70 -15.28 -10.61
C SER A 178 31.74 -14.56 -11.48
N ASN A 179 31.64 -13.24 -11.57
CA ASN A 179 32.78 -12.30 -11.51
C ASN A 179 32.28 -10.86 -11.77
N GLU A 180 31.67 -10.21 -10.78
CA GLU A 180 31.57 -8.75 -10.82
C GLU A 180 31.63 -8.13 -9.43
N LYS A 181 32.49 -7.12 -9.31
CA LYS A 181 32.86 -6.46 -8.06
C LYS A 181 31.71 -5.58 -7.58
N VAL A 182 31.33 -5.76 -6.32
CA VAL A 182 30.33 -4.95 -5.61
C VAL A 182 30.81 -3.49 -5.55
N ALA A 183 30.09 -2.60 -6.24
CA ALA A 183 30.32 -1.16 -6.17
C ALA A 183 29.99 -0.63 -4.76
N LYS A 184 30.90 0.16 -4.20
CA LYS A 184 30.78 0.76 -2.87
C LYS A 184 29.57 1.69 -2.81
N GLU A 185 28.66 1.44 -1.88
CA GLU A 185 27.53 2.30 -1.57
C GLU A 185 28.02 3.68 -1.10
N ASN A 186 27.56 4.76 -1.74
CA ASN A 186 27.79 6.12 -1.28
C ASN A 186 26.93 6.36 -0.02
N MET A 187 27.50 6.13 1.16
CA MET A 187 26.84 6.44 2.43
C MET A 187 26.90 7.94 2.73
N LEU A 188 25.73 8.55 2.92
CA LEU A 188 25.61 9.85 3.58
C LEU A 188 25.93 9.71 5.09
N PRO A 189 26.47 10.76 5.75
CA PRO A 189 26.61 10.75 7.20
C PRO A 189 25.23 10.54 7.85
N PHE A 190 25.17 9.78 8.94
CA PHE A 190 23.97 9.25 9.62
C PHE A 190 23.32 7.98 9.04
N GLY A 191 23.88 7.36 8.01
CA GLY A 191 23.42 6.05 7.52
C GLY A 191 22.05 6.06 6.83
N LEU A 192 21.53 7.26 6.52
CA LEU A 192 20.28 7.45 5.79
C LEU A 192 20.58 7.63 4.30
N ASN A 193 20.58 6.54 3.55
CA ASN A 193 20.58 6.63 2.08
C ASN A 193 19.11 6.75 1.61
N MET A 194 18.61 7.95 1.34
CA MET A 194 17.22 8.12 0.88
C MET A 194 16.94 7.45 -0.48
N ASP A 195 18.00 7.18 -1.24
CA ASP A 195 17.93 6.63 -2.60
C ASP A 195 18.11 5.12 -2.65
N SER A 196 18.28 4.47 -1.49
CA SER A 196 18.37 3.02 -1.39
C SER A 196 17.01 2.35 -1.20
N GLY A 197 16.93 1.09 -1.61
CA GLY A 197 15.81 0.18 -1.46
C GLY A 197 14.87 0.07 -2.64
N SER A 198 15.38 0.35 -3.84
CA SER A 198 14.77 -0.02 -5.12
C SER A 198 14.84 -1.54 -5.37
N ILE A 199 14.15 -2.04 -6.41
CA ILE A 199 14.16 -3.47 -6.75
C ILE A 199 15.52 -4.03 -7.20
N SER A 200 16.47 -3.17 -7.60
CA SER A 200 17.83 -3.57 -7.96
C SER A 200 18.75 -3.76 -6.75
N GLU A 201 18.27 -3.46 -5.54
CA GLU A 201 19.09 -3.46 -4.33
C GLU A 201 18.73 -4.59 -3.37
N LYS A 202 19.68 -4.93 -2.48
CA LYS A 202 19.53 -6.07 -1.56
C LYS A 202 18.41 -5.86 -0.52
N HIS A 203 18.21 -4.62 -0.08
CA HIS A 203 17.25 -4.29 0.98
C HIS A 203 16.07 -3.49 0.43
N LEU A 204 14.95 -4.18 0.17
CA LEU A 204 13.78 -3.56 -0.46
C LEU A 204 12.98 -2.73 0.54
N ARG A 205 12.70 -1.46 0.19
CA ARG A 205 11.78 -0.62 0.98
C ARG A 205 10.34 -0.86 0.61
N LEU A 206 9.42 -0.48 1.50
CA LEU A 206 7.98 -0.64 1.26
C LEU A 206 7.53 0.21 0.06
N HIS A 207 7.26 -0.43 -1.07
CA HIS A 207 6.76 0.22 -2.29
C HIS A 207 5.25 0.48 -2.20
N LEU A 208 4.84 1.34 -1.27
CA LEU A 208 3.46 1.82 -1.12
C LEU A 208 3.50 3.33 -0.90
N HIS A 209 2.97 4.09 -1.86
CA HIS A 209 3.00 5.54 -1.87
C HIS A 209 1.60 6.12 -2.01
N CYS A 210 1.24 7.09 -1.17
CA CYS A 210 0.01 7.86 -1.36
C CYS A 210 0.29 8.90 -2.44
N ARG A 211 -0.16 8.63 -3.67
CA ARG A 211 0.11 9.47 -4.84
C ARG A 211 -0.80 10.69 -4.88
N GLU A 212 -2.05 10.53 -4.50
CA GLU A 212 -3.02 11.60 -4.57
C GLU A 212 -4.01 11.54 -3.40
N MET A 213 -4.39 12.71 -2.92
CA MET A 213 -5.43 12.95 -1.93
C MET A 213 -6.40 14.00 -2.47
N ILE A 214 -7.69 13.66 -2.55
CA ILE A 214 -8.74 14.58 -3.03
C ILE A 214 -9.62 14.94 -1.84
N LEU A 215 -9.60 16.23 -1.50
CA LEU A 215 -10.42 16.83 -0.45
C LEU A 215 -11.69 17.41 -1.08
N PRO A 216 -12.88 16.83 -0.82
CA PRO A 216 -14.13 17.37 -1.33
C PRO A 216 -14.57 18.59 -0.52
N ASN A 217 -15.38 19.46 -1.13
CA ASN A 217 -16.09 20.57 -0.46
C ASN A 217 -15.20 21.57 0.30
N VAL A 218 -14.02 21.87 -0.26
CA VAL A 218 -13.08 22.87 0.29
C VAL A 218 -13.72 24.24 0.47
N SER A 219 -14.67 24.62 -0.38
CA SER A 219 -15.43 25.87 -0.25
C SER A 219 -16.20 26.01 1.08
N GLN A 220 -16.62 24.90 1.70
CA GLN A 220 -17.26 24.93 3.03
C GLN A 220 -16.23 25.04 4.16
N VAL A 221 -15.04 24.45 3.98
CA VAL A 221 -13.94 24.45 4.97
C VAL A 221 -13.18 25.78 4.98
N LEU A 222 -13.06 26.44 3.83
CA LEU A 222 -12.32 27.70 3.65
C LEU A 222 -13.15 28.96 3.96
N ARG A 223 -14.42 28.83 4.34
CA ARG A 223 -15.23 29.94 4.88
C ARG A 223 -14.70 30.34 6.26
N ASN A 224 -13.60 31.08 6.28
CA ASN A 224 -13.17 31.88 7.43
C ASN A 224 -13.33 33.36 7.05
N PRO A 225 -13.98 34.20 7.86
CA PRO A 225 -14.47 35.53 7.45
C PRO A 225 -13.39 36.61 7.32
N LYS A 226 -12.10 36.25 7.16
CA LYS A 226 -11.01 37.23 7.10
C LYS A 226 -10.01 36.89 6.00
N SER A 227 -10.01 37.73 4.97
CA SER A 227 -8.90 38.10 4.08
C SER A 227 -8.52 37.23 2.88
N PHE A 228 -9.48 36.74 2.10
CA PHE A 228 -9.26 36.51 0.66
C PHE A 228 -10.40 37.16 -0.11
N THR A 229 -10.12 37.74 -1.27
CA THR A 229 -11.15 38.25 -2.18
C THR A 229 -12.10 37.09 -2.49
N ASP A 230 -13.33 37.19 -1.99
CA ASP A 230 -14.30 36.10 -1.74
C ASP A 230 -14.77 35.38 -3.02
N ASP A 231 -14.45 35.93 -4.19
CA ASP A 231 -15.04 35.56 -5.47
C ASP A 231 -14.39 34.33 -6.16
N ASP A 232 -13.14 33.98 -5.79
CA ASP A 232 -12.40 32.85 -6.40
C ASP A 232 -12.51 31.55 -5.60
N LEU A 233 -12.61 31.61 -4.26
CA LEU A 233 -12.64 30.41 -3.41
C LEU A 233 -14.03 29.76 -3.33
N SER A 234 -15.09 30.52 -3.62
CA SER A 234 -16.47 30.03 -3.66
C SER A 234 -16.71 28.99 -4.78
N LYS A 235 -15.85 28.98 -5.82
CA LYS A 235 -15.93 28.07 -6.98
C LYS A 235 -15.14 26.77 -6.79
N LEU A 236 -14.27 26.66 -5.78
CA LEU A 236 -13.45 25.47 -5.54
C LEU A 236 -14.28 24.34 -4.94
N LYS A 237 -14.68 23.39 -5.79
CA LYS A 237 -15.44 22.19 -5.40
C LYS A 237 -14.58 21.14 -4.70
N SER A 238 -13.31 21.01 -5.08
CA SER A 238 -12.37 20.03 -4.54
C SER A 238 -10.93 20.54 -4.59
N LEU A 239 -10.09 20.06 -3.67
CA LEU A 239 -8.65 20.30 -3.65
C LEU A 239 -7.92 18.98 -3.87
N GLU A 240 -7.14 18.89 -4.94
CA GLU A 240 -6.33 17.72 -5.29
C GLU A 240 -4.88 17.96 -4.87
N ILE A 241 -4.33 17.04 -4.08
CA ILE A 241 -2.94 17.07 -3.62
C ILE A 241 -2.22 15.87 -4.21
N VAL A 242 -1.27 16.10 -5.12
CA VAL A 242 -0.47 15.06 -5.79
C VAL A 242 0.96 15.07 -5.27
N ALA A 243 1.46 13.91 -4.85
CA ALA A 243 2.83 13.73 -4.38
C ALA A 243 3.68 12.95 -5.39
N SER A 244 4.87 13.48 -5.74
CA SER A 244 5.86 12.76 -6.56
C SER A 244 6.24 11.41 -5.95
N LEU A 245 6.65 10.44 -6.78
CA LEU A 245 7.13 9.16 -6.26
C LEU A 245 8.44 9.37 -5.49
N PRO A 246 8.65 8.66 -4.36
CA PRO A 246 9.95 8.62 -3.71
C PRO A 246 11.04 8.10 -4.67
N SER A 247 12.27 8.57 -4.51
CA SER A 247 13.38 8.27 -5.44
C SER A 247 13.60 6.77 -5.67
N TYR A 248 13.58 5.95 -4.61
CA TYR A 248 13.73 4.49 -4.73
C TYR A 248 12.57 3.83 -5.51
N MET A 249 11.34 4.33 -5.39
CA MET A 249 10.19 3.84 -6.17
C MET A 249 10.28 4.30 -7.62
N GLN A 250 10.75 5.53 -7.87
CA GLN A 250 10.99 6.04 -9.21
C GLN A 250 12.05 5.20 -9.94
N LYS A 251 13.16 4.87 -9.29
CA LYS A 251 14.16 3.94 -9.85
C LYS A 251 13.55 2.59 -10.23
N SER A 252 12.75 2.00 -9.33
CA SER A 252 12.04 0.74 -9.63
C SER A 252 11.06 0.88 -10.79
N TRP A 253 10.38 2.02 -10.90
CA TRP A 253 9.50 2.34 -12.03
C TRP A 253 10.30 2.38 -13.34
N ASP A 254 11.41 3.09 -13.36
CA ASP A 254 12.25 3.26 -14.55
C ASP A 254 12.83 1.91 -15.00
N ILE A 255 13.34 1.09 -14.08
CA ILE A 255 13.87 -0.27 -14.37
C ILE A 255 12.82 -1.17 -15.01
N LEU A 256 11.59 -1.17 -14.48
CA LEU A 256 10.52 -2.04 -14.98
C LEU A 256 9.86 -1.53 -16.27
N ASN A 257 10.15 -0.29 -16.65
CA ASN A 257 9.59 0.37 -17.82
C ASN A 257 10.59 0.62 -18.95
N SER A 258 11.88 0.40 -18.69
CA SER A 258 12.94 0.35 -19.69
C SER A 258 12.80 -0.90 -20.54
#